data_AF-A0A7Z9G6E2-F1
#
_entry.id   AF-A0A7Z9G6E2-F1
#
_cell.length_a   1.000
_cell.length_b   1.000
_cell.length_c   1.000
_cell.angle_alpha   90.00
_cell.angle_beta   90.00
_cell.angle_gamma   90.00
#
_symmetry.space_group_name_H-M   'P 1'
#
loop_
_entity.id
_entity.type
_entity.pdbx_description
1 polymer ?
#
loop_
_entity_poly.entity_id
_entity_poly.type
_entity_poly.pdbx_seq_one_letter_code
_entity_poly.pdbx_strand_id
1 'polypeptide(L)'
;MIDALGAISARLEESGGTMAAIEGGGILLGSKLPLRAFCPSDIDLLVSPKDWSKVDKAFQAEGFSCKDRDGRAVTQRREYYRDNL
;
A
#
# COMPACT_ATOMS: atom_id res chain seq x y z
N MET A 1 1.41 6.37 8.95
CA MET A 1 1.37 5.97 7.51
C MET A 1 2.65 5.25 7.12
N ILE A 2 3.84 5.85 7.25
CA ILE A 2 5.13 5.18 6.96
C ILE A 2 5.32 3.90 7.79
N ASP A 3 5.07 3.97 9.11
CA ASP A 3 5.27 2.80 9.99
C ASP A 3 4.35 1.62 9.62
N ALA A 4 3.09 1.91 9.29
CA ALA A 4 2.13 0.92 8.82
C ALA A 4 2.58 0.30 7.49
N LEU A 5 3.11 1.11 6.55
CA LEU A 5 3.62 0.60 5.28
C LEU A 5 4.85 -0.31 5.50
N GLY A 6 5.71 0.02 6.46
CA GLY A 6 6.83 -0.84 6.87
C GLY A 6 6.35 -2.19 7.41
N ALA A 7 5.35 -2.19 8.30
CA ALA A 7 4.76 -3.42 8.85
C ALA A 7 4.08 -4.28 7.77
N ILE A 8 3.37 -3.64 6.84
CA ILE A 8 2.75 -4.31 5.69
C ILE A 8 3.82 -4.96 4.79
N SER A 9 4.92 -4.24 4.52
CA SER A 9 6.04 -4.77 3.71
C SER A 9 6.64 -6.02 4.33
N ALA A 10 7.00 -5.94 5.62
CA ALA A 10 7.60 -7.05 6.34
C ALA A 10 6.70 -8.30 6.32
N ARG A 11 5.40 -8.12 6.58
CA ARG A 11 4.44 -9.23 6.56
C ARG A 11 4.25 -9.82 5.16
N LEU A 12 4.26 -8.99 4.12
CA LEU A 12 4.20 -9.47 2.74
C LEU A 12 5.43 -10.29 2.38
N GLU A 13 6.63 -9.81 2.74
CA GLU A 13 7.89 -10.51 2.51
C GLU A 13 7.92 -11.87 3.24
N GLU A 14 7.50 -11.93 4.50
CA GLU A 14 7.38 -13.18 5.27
C GLU A 14 6.45 -14.21 4.60
N SER A 15 5.41 -13.74 3.92
CA SER A 15 4.48 -14.59 3.16
C SER A 15 4.93 -14.89 1.71
N GLY A 16 6.16 -14.49 1.36
CA GLY A 16 6.72 -14.64 0.02
C GLY A 16 6.00 -13.81 -1.05
N GLY A 17 5.32 -12.73 -0.65
CA GLY A 17 4.74 -11.74 -1.54
C GLY A 17 5.70 -10.57 -1.77
N THR A 18 5.46 -9.81 -2.83
CA THR A 18 6.28 -8.63 -3.17
C THR A 18 5.38 -7.45 -3.52
N MET A 19 5.80 -6.26 -3.10
CA MET A 19 5.17 -5.00 -3.50
C MET A 19 6.24 -3.96 -3.85
N ALA A 20 5.88 -2.96 -4.64
CA ALA A 20 6.72 -1.80 -4.90
C ALA A 20 5.89 -0.52 -4.74
N ALA A 21 6.36 0.42 -3.92
CA ALA A 21 5.79 1.75 -3.87
C ALA A 21 6.14 2.51 -5.15
N ILE A 22 5.13 3.15 -5.74
CA ILE A 22 5.28 3.95 -6.96
C ILE A 22 4.88 5.41 -6.67
N GLU A 23 5.05 6.26 -7.68
CA GLU A 23 4.68 7.67 -7.65
C GLU A 23 5.24 8.40 -6.41
N GLY A 24 4.41 9.21 -5.74
CA GLY A 24 4.82 9.96 -4.55
C GLY A 24 5.38 9.08 -3.43
N GLY A 25 4.85 7.86 -3.27
CA GLY A 25 5.34 6.90 -2.28
C GLY A 25 6.76 6.41 -2.57
N GLY A 26 7.05 6.09 -3.83
CA GLY A 26 8.39 5.66 -4.25
C GLY A 26 9.44 6.76 -4.07
N ILE A 27 9.09 8.01 -4.44
CA ILE A 27 10.00 9.16 -4.29
C ILE A 27 10.24 9.45 -2.80
N LEU A 28 9.19 9.42 -1.97
CA LEU A 28 9.30 9.61 -0.53
C LEU A 28 10.27 8.60 0.10
N LEU A 29 10.10 7.30 -0.21
CA LEU A 29 10.94 6.24 0.34
C LEU A 29 12.40 6.31 -0.18
N GLY A 30 12.60 6.72 -1.44
CA GLY A 30 13.93 6.79 -2.05
C GLY A 30 14.74 8.07 -1.74
N SER A 31 14.06 9.19 -1.47
CA SER A 31 14.70 10.51 -1.40
C SER A 31 15.33 10.88 -0.05
N LYS A 32 15.05 10.12 1.02
CA LYS A 32 15.41 10.44 2.43
C LYS A 32 14.94 11.82 2.90
N LEU A 33 14.03 12.45 2.16
CA LEU A 33 13.45 13.74 2.52
C LEU A 33 12.40 13.55 3.63
N PRO A 34 12.17 14.58 4.47
CA PRO A 34 11.17 14.49 5.53
C PRO A 34 9.77 14.38 4.92
N LEU A 35 8.89 13.56 5.54
CA LEU A 35 7.51 13.30 5.08
C LEU A 35 6.73 14.57 4.71
N ARG A 36 6.89 15.64 5.51
CA ARG A 36 6.27 16.96 5.28
C ARG A 36 6.62 17.63 3.95
N ALA A 37 7.69 17.18 3.28
CA ALA A 37 8.10 17.71 1.98
C ALA A 37 7.21 17.19 0.83
N PHE A 38 6.50 16.07 1.04
CA PHE A 38 5.71 15.42 0.00
C PHE A 38 4.21 15.58 0.18
N CYS A 39 3.71 15.84 1.40
CA CYS A 39 2.28 15.91 1.75
C CYS A 39 1.39 14.91 0.98
N PRO A 40 1.76 13.61 0.86
CA PRO A 40 0.96 12.69 0.07
C PRO A 40 -0.34 12.36 0.82
N SER A 41 -1.48 12.46 0.13
CA SER A 41 -2.79 12.02 0.63
C SER A 41 -2.89 10.50 0.73
N ASP A 42 -2.11 9.80 -0.10
CA ASP A 42 -2.16 8.37 -0.35
C ASP A 42 -0.81 7.85 -0.88
N ILE A 43 -0.66 6.53 -0.92
CA ILE A 43 0.52 5.83 -1.43
C ILE A 43 0.05 4.74 -2.38
N ASP A 44 0.53 4.79 -3.62
CA ASP A 44 0.26 3.77 -4.63
C ASP A 44 1.29 2.63 -4.57
N LEU A 45 0.78 1.40 -4.63
CA LEU A 45 1.58 0.18 -4.60
C LEU A 45 1.32 -0.67 -5.84
N LEU A 46 2.38 -1.12 -6.50
CA LEU A 46 2.32 -2.19 -7.47
C LEU A 46 2.48 -3.54 -6.77
N VAL A 47 1.55 -4.45 -7.06
CA VAL A 47 1.52 -5.80 -6.50
C VAL A 47 1.22 -6.81 -7.60
N SER A 48 1.73 -8.03 -7.45
CA SER A 48 1.39 -9.12 -8.37
C SER A 48 -0.05 -9.60 -8.11
N PRO A 49 -0.86 -9.91 -9.14
CA PRO A 49 -2.22 -10.44 -8.96
C PRO A 49 -2.28 -11.69 -8.07
N LYS A 50 -1.24 -12.55 -8.12
CA LYS A 50 -1.16 -13.77 -7.29
C LYS A 50 -1.02 -13.47 -5.79
N ASP A 51 -0.55 -12.28 -5.43
CA ASP A 51 -0.28 -11.87 -4.06
C ASP A 51 -1.42 -11.03 -3.46
N TRP A 52 -2.49 -10.76 -4.22
CA TRP A 52 -3.61 -9.94 -3.74
C TRP A 52 -4.21 -10.42 -2.42
N SER A 53 -4.44 -11.73 -2.27
CA SER A 53 -4.95 -12.28 -1.01
C SER A 53 -3.99 -12.07 0.17
N LYS A 54 -2.68 -12.03 -0.08
CA LYS A 54 -1.67 -11.75 0.95
C LYS A 54 -1.66 -10.27 1.31
N VAL A 55 -1.79 -9.40 0.30
CA VAL A 55 -1.90 -7.95 0.46
C VAL A 55 -3.12 -7.62 1.31
N ASP A 56 -4.29 -8.20 0.99
CA ASP A 56 -5.51 -8.01 1.77
C ASP A 56 -5.29 -8.36 3.25
N LYS A 57 -4.72 -9.54 3.52
CA LYS A 57 -4.45 -9.99 4.89
C LYS A 57 -3.46 -9.06 5.60
N ALA A 58 -2.46 -8.55 4.89
CA ALA A 58 -1.47 -7.66 5.47
C ALA A 58 -2.06 -6.30 5.83
N PHE A 59 -2.86 -5.71 4.94
CA PHE A 59 -3.55 -4.46 5.20
C PHE A 59 -4.60 -4.60 6.32
N GLN A 60 -5.38 -5.70 6.33
CA GLN A 60 -6.35 -5.98 7.40
C GLN A 60 -5.68 -6.14 8.76
N ALA A 61 -4.51 -6.77 8.83
CA ALA A 61 -3.75 -6.92 10.08
C ALA A 61 -3.32 -5.57 10.69
N GLU A 62 -3.11 -4.55 9.85
CA GLU A 62 -2.79 -3.18 10.28
C GLU A 62 -4.04 -2.29 10.45
N GLY A 63 -5.23 -2.91 10.41
CA GLY A 63 -6.52 -2.26 10.64
C GLY A 63 -7.10 -1.50 9.45
N PHE A 64 -6.58 -1.73 8.23
CA PHE A 64 -7.15 -1.13 7.03
C PHE A 64 -8.39 -1.90 6.54
N SER A 65 -9.36 -1.15 6.03
CA SER A 65 -10.52 -1.66 5.30
C SER A 65 -10.28 -1.52 3.80
N CYS A 66 -10.68 -2.53 3.02
CA CYS A 66 -10.62 -2.49 1.56
C CYS A 66 -11.97 -2.01 1.00
N LYS A 67 -11.93 -1.10 0.03
CA LYS A 67 -13.04 -0.85 -0.88
C LYS A 67 -12.64 -1.32 -2.27
N ASP A 68 -13.44 -2.22 -2.83
CA ASP A 68 -13.37 -2.51 -4.25
C ASP A 68 -14.04 -1.36 -5.00
N ARG A 69 -13.38 -0.89 -6.06
CA ARG A 69 -13.95 0.13 -6.93
C ARG A 69 -14.87 -0.54 -7.96
N ASP A 70 -16.15 -0.17 -7.97
CA ASP A 70 -17.10 -0.63 -8.99
C ASP A 70 -16.78 0.00 -10.36
N GLY A 71 -16.69 -0.85 -11.40
CA GLY A 71 -16.61 -0.42 -12.80
C GLY A 71 -15.62 -1.19 -13.67
N ARG A 72 -15.80 -1.12 -15.00
CA ARG A 72 -14.87 -1.69 -16.00
C ARG A 72 -13.60 -0.82 -16.10
N ALA A 73 -12.66 -1.01 -15.19
CA ALA A 73 -11.35 -0.39 -15.29
C ALA A 73 -10.39 -1.26 -16.12
N VAL A 74 -9.56 -0.62 -16.95
CA VAL A 74 -8.48 -1.27 -17.71
C VAL A 74 -7.37 -1.79 -16.78
N THR A 75 -7.33 -1.29 -15.54
CA THR A 75 -6.35 -1.62 -14.51
C THR A 75 -7.07 -2.16 -13.27
N GLN A 76 -6.61 -3.32 -12.79
CA GLN A 76 -7.09 -3.91 -11.55
C GLN A 76 -6.51 -3.14 -10.35
N ARG A 77 -7.37 -2.54 -9.51
CA ARG A 77 -6.99 -1.69 -8.36
C ARG A 77 -7.85 -2.01 -7.15
N ARG A 78 -7.26 -1.89 -5.96
CA ARG A 78 -7.92 -1.93 -4.65
C ARG A 78 -7.50 -0.71 -3.84
N GLU A 79 -8.42 -0.20 -3.03
CA GLU A 79 -8.18 0.98 -2.21
C GLU A 79 -8.32 0.60 -0.73
N TYR A 80 -7.27 0.87 0.05
CA TYR A 80 -7.22 0.55 1.47
C TYR A 80 -7.25 1.84 2.29
N TYR A 81 -8.16 1.89 3.25
CA TYR A 81 -8.40 3.05 4.09
C TYR A 81 -8.34 2.66 5.56
N ARG A 82 -7.88 3.58 6.41
CA ARG A 82 -7.96 3.42 7.85
C ARG A 82 -8.54 4.69 8.43
N ASP A 83 -9.66 4.56 9.12
CA ASP A 83 -10.26 5.68 9.84
C ASP A 83 -9.35 6.05 11.02
N ASN A 84 -8.97 7.34 11.12
CA ASN A 84 -8.07 7.92 12.13
C ASN A 84 -6.57 7.65 11.96
N LEU A 85 -5.93 8.39 11.05
CA LEU A 85 -4.50 8.69 11.15
C LEU A 85 -4.29 10.13 11.61
#